data_AF-F8A7G8-F1
#
_entry.id   AF-F8A7G8-F1
#
_cell.length_a   1.000
_cell.length_b   1.000
_cell.length_c   1.000
_cell.angle_alpha   90.00
_cell.angle_beta   90.00
_cell.angle_gamma   90.00
#
_symmetry.space_group_name_H-M   'P 1'
#
loop_
_entity.id
_entity.type
_entity.pdbx_description
1 polymer ?
#
loop_
_entity_poly.entity_id
_entity_poly.type
_entity_poly.pdbx_seq_one_letter_code
_entity_poly.pdbx_strand_id
1 'polypeptide(L)'
;MALGRAVEQGTFLEQLLAAVPEVGPEVREHLDDNGELLLHVLMPDLLRTATRLFHAGESEVEGRLLAFIDLALRCGDDACRNAVQVSFVEHAGAFPEETAEFLASWPSALKAELRRSRVA
;
A
#
# COMPACT_ATOMS: atom_id res chain seq x y z
N MET A 1 -23.53 8.09 -9.01
CA MET A 1 -22.38 7.65 -9.83
C MET A 1 -21.32 8.73 -9.73
N ALA A 2 -20.41 8.64 -8.76
CA ALA A 2 -19.28 9.55 -8.65
C ALA A 2 -18.11 8.95 -9.44
N LEU A 3 -17.80 9.52 -10.60
CA LEU A 3 -16.48 9.37 -11.19
C LEU A 3 -15.54 10.36 -10.48
N GLY A 4 -14.37 9.91 -10.04
CA GLY A 4 -13.18 10.75 -10.09
C GLY A 4 -12.79 11.54 -8.83
N ARG A 5 -11.90 10.96 -8.05
CA ARG A 5 -10.55 11.52 -7.98
C ARG A 5 -9.53 10.41 -8.17
N ALA A 6 -8.51 10.67 -8.99
CA ALA A 6 -7.32 9.84 -9.03
C ALA A 6 -6.64 9.90 -7.64
N VAL A 7 -5.89 8.87 -7.29
CA VAL A 7 -5.01 8.95 -6.12
C VAL A 7 -3.83 9.83 -6.52
N GLU A 8 -3.78 11.05 -6.01
CA GLU A 8 -2.74 12.02 -6.35
C GLU A 8 -1.72 12.10 -5.23
N GLN A 9 -0.43 12.26 -5.55
CA GLN A 9 0.65 12.33 -4.56
C GLN A 9 0.36 13.41 -3.51
N GLY A 10 -0.13 14.59 -3.94
CA GLY A 10 -0.41 15.71 -3.05
C GLY A 10 -1.57 15.49 -2.08
N THR A 11 -2.45 14.51 -2.34
CA THR A 11 -3.59 14.17 -1.47
C THR A 11 -3.53 12.74 -0.95
N PHE A 12 -2.42 12.04 -1.17
CA PHE A 12 -2.28 10.61 -0.87
C PHE A 12 -2.58 10.31 0.60
N LEU A 13 -1.97 11.04 1.53
CA LEU A 13 -2.16 10.83 2.97
C LEU A 13 -3.59 11.11 3.42
N GLU A 14 -4.21 12.16 2.89
CA GLU A 14 -5.61 12.49 3.19
C GLU A 14 -6.53 11.35 2.74
N GLN A 15 -6.34 10.86 1.52
CA GLN A 15 -7.14 9.76 0.97
C GLN A 15 -6.88 8.43 1.71
N LEU A 16 -5.63 8.14 2.05
CA LEU A 16 -5.25 6.95 2.82
C LEU A 16 -5.93 6.96 4.20
N LEU A 17 -5.80 8.06 4.95
CA LEU A 17 -6.37 8.15 6.30
C LEU A 17 -7.90 8.24 6.30
N ALA A 18 -8.51 8.74 5.22
CA ALA A 18 -9.95 8.67 5.04
C ALA A 18 -10.44 7.22 4.79
N ALA A 19 -9.64 6.42 4.08
CA ALA A 19 -9.98 5.02 3.79
C ALA A 19 -9.63 4.06 4.95
N VAL A 20 -8.52 4.34 5.65
CA VAL A 20 -7.94 3.47 6.67
C VAL A 20 -7.38 4.33 7.81
N PRO A 21 -8.23 4.93 8.65
CA PRO A 21 -7.77 5.79 9.74
C PRO A 21 -6.83 5.06 10.73
N GLU A 22 -6.92 3.73 10.80
CA GLU A 22 -6.12 2.89 11.70
C GLU A 22 -4.61 2.94 11.41
N VAL A 23 -4.18 3.29 10.18
CA VAL A 23 -2.75 3.43 9.85
C VAL A 23 -2.17 4.81 10.20
N GLY A 24 -2.97 5.64 10.88
CA GLY A 24 -2.55 6.96 11.36
C GLY A 24 -1.26 6.98 12.19
N PRO A 25 -1.00 6.00 13.09
CA PRO A 25 0.27 5.91 13.81
C PRO A 25 1.48 5.75 12.88
N GLU A 26 1.40 4.85 11.90
CA GLU A 26 2.48 4.59 10.95
C GLU A 26 2.73 5.80 10.03
N VAL A 27 1.68 6.49 9.60
CA VAL A 27 1.81 7.75 8.85
C VAL A 27 2.47 8.84 9.69
N ARG A 28 2.14 8.93 10.99
CA ARG A 28 2.76 9.91 11.89
C ARG A 28 4.24 9.62 12.08
N GLU A 29 4.60 8.39 12.38
CA GLU A 29 5.99 7.94 12.53
C GLU A 29 6.80 8.26 11.26
N HIS A 30 6.25 7.93 10.09
CA HIS A 30 6.87 8.28 8.80
C HIS A 30 7.16 9.78 8.67
N LEU A 31 6.19 10.63 9.02
CA LEU A 31 6.36 12.08 8.91
C LEU A 31 7.33 12.63 9.97
N ASP A 32 7.32 12.08 11.17
CA ASP A 32 8.24 12.48 12.25
C ASP A 32 9.70 12.13 11.90
N ASP A 33 9.93 10.97 11.26
CA ASP A 33 11.27 10.52 10.87
C ASP A 33 11.82 11.24 9.63
N ASN A 34 10.95 11.61 8.68
CA ASN A 34 11.36 12.14 7.38
C ASN A 34 11.13 13.65 7.21
N GLY A 35 10.29 14.27 8.04
CA GLY A 35 9.90 15.68 7.93
C GLY A 35 8.93 16.00 6.79
N GLU A 36 8.72 15.08 5.85
CA GLU A 36 7.79 15.19 4.73
C GLU A 36 7.29 13.82 4.24
N LEU A 37 6.32 13.84 3.33
CA LEU A 37 5.85 12.62 2.67
C LEU A 37 6.87 12.15 1.61
N LEU A 38 7.57 11.07 1.93
CA LEU A 38 8.37 10.31 0.99
C LEU A 38 7.61 9.05 0.57
N LEU A 39 6.82 9.16 -0.51
CA LEU A 39 5.93 8.07 -0.98
C LEU A 39 6.66 6.72 -1.09
N HIS A 40 7.84 6.71 -1.72
CA HIS A 40 8.62 5.48 -1.90
C HIS A 40 9.10 4.85 -0.58
N VAL A 41 9.30 5.65 0.47
CA VAL A 41 9.70 5.16 1.80
C VAL A 41 8.48 4.68 2.58
N LEU A 42 7.33 5.31 2.40
CA LEU A 42 6.07 4.91 3.04
C LEU A 42 5.56 3.54 2.55
N MET A 43 5.78 3.19 1.28
CA MET A 43 5.22 1.96 0.70
C MET A 43 5.69 0.66 1.41
N PRO A 44 7.00 0.45 1.68
CA PRO A 44 7.46 -0.66 2.50
C PRO A 44 6.87 -0.67 3.91
N ASP A 45 6.63 0.49 4.53
CA ASP A 45 6.02 0.57 5.86
C ASP A 45 4.54 0.16 5.83
N LEU A 46 3.81 0.56 4.78
CA LEU A 46 2.43 0.09 4.57
C LEU A 46 2.38 -1.41 4.25
N LEU A 47 3.36 -1.96 3.54
CA LEU A 47 3.47 -3.40 3.31
C LEU A 47 3.69 -4.16 4.63
N ARG A 48 4.62 -3.68 5.46
CA ARG A 48 4.87 -4.23 6.80
C ARG A 48 3.61 -4.16 7.68
N THR A 49 2.88 -3.06 7.58
CA THR A 49 1.61 -2.85 8.28
C THR A 49 0.54 -3.83 7.83
N ALA A 50 0.35 -4.00 6.52
CA ALA A 50 -0.60 -4.97 5.96
C ALA A 50 -0.26 -6.40 6.41
N THR A 51 1.03 -6.76 6.40
CA THR A 51 1.52 -8.06 6.87
C THR A 51 1.21 -8.26 8.36
N ARG A 52 1.47 -7.25 9.19
CA ARG A 52 1.14 -7.27 10.63
C ARG A 52 -0.35 -7.45 10.88
N LEU A 53 -1.19 -6.70 10.18
CA LEU A 53 -2.66 -6.77 10.31
C LEU A 53 -3.20 -8.13 9.90
N PHE A 54 -2.66 -8.71 8.82
CA PHE A 54 -3.00 -10.06 8.37
C PHE A 54 -2.75 -11.10 9.46
N HIS A 55 -1.56 -11.09 10.07
CA HIS A 55 -1.21 -12.03 11.15
C HIS A 55 -1.96 -11.79 12.46
N ALA A 56 -2.37 -10.56 12.71
CA ALA A 56 -3.22 -10.22 13.84
C ALA A 56 -4.69 -10.64 13.63
N GLY A 57 -5.08 -11.06 12.44
CA GLY A 57 -6.47 -11.38 12.10
C GLY A 57 -7.37 -10.15 11.91
N GLU A 58 -6.76 -8.96 11.75
CA GLU A 58 -7.45 -7.68 11.56
C GLU A 58 -7.89 -7.52 10.08
N SER A 59 -8.59 -8.53 9.56
CA SER A 59 -8.88 -8.70 8.13
C SER A 59 -9.66 -7.55 7.51
N GLU A 60 -10.50 -6.84 8.27
CA GLU A 60 -11.23 -5.69 7.75
C GLU A 60 -10.30 -4.50 7.46
N VAL A 61 -9.37 -4.22 8.38
CA VAL A 61 -8.43 -3.10 8.24
C VAL A 61 -7.37 -3.44 7.17
N GLU A 62 -6.84 -4.67 7.20
CA GLU A 62 -5.93 -5.18 6.17
C GLU A 62 -6.56 -5.08 4.78
N GLY A 63 -7.81 -5.53 4.64
CA GLY A 63 -8.52 -5.51 3.37
C GLY A 63 -8.73 -4.10 2.82
N ARG A 64 -9.08 -3.12 3.68
CA ARG A 64 -9.20 -1.71 3.26
C ARG A 64 -7.85 -1.11 2.85
N LEU A 65 -6.77 -1.43 3.57
CA LEU A 65 -5.43 -0.97 3.22
C LEU A 65 -5.00 -1.51 1.86
N LEU A 66 -5.08 -2.83 1.65
CA LEU A 66 -4.72 -3.42 0.36
C LEU A 66 -5.62 -2.92 -0.78
N ALA A 67 -6.93 -2.71 -0.53
CA ALA A 67 -7.83 -2.14 -1.52
C ALA A 67 -7.44 -0.70 -1.91
N PHE A 68 -6.99 0.11 -0.95
CA PHE A 68 -6.49 1.46 -1.22
C PHE A 68 -5.19 1.42 -2.05
N ILE A 69 -4.25 0.54 -1.71
CA ILE A 69 -3.00 0.38 -2.47
C ILE A 69 -3.27 -0.14 -3.90
N ASP A 70 -4.20 -1.07 -4.08
CA ASP A 70 -4.65 -1.53 -5.40
C ASP A 70 -5.30 -0.40 -6.21
N LEU A 71 -6.09 0.45 -5.57
CA LEU A 71 -6.66 1.64 -6.20
C LEU A 71 -5.57 2.64 -6.62
N ALA A 72 -4.56 2.88 -5.77
CA ALA A 72 -3.43 3.73 -6.10
C ALA A 72 -2.61 3.19 -7.28
N LEU A 73 -2.44 1.87 -7.38
CA LEU A 73 -1.80 1.23 -8.55
C LEU A 73 -2.61 1.42 -9.84
N ARG A 74 -3.94 1.27 -9.78
CA ARG A 74 -4.78 1.33 -10.99
C ARG A 74 -5.14 2.74 -11.44
N CYS A 75 -5.33 3.64 -10.48
CA CYS A 75 -5.97 4.93 -10.69
C CYS A 75 -5.16 6.10 -10.11
N GLY A 76 -3.99 5.85 -9.52
CA GLY A 76 -3.11 6.93 -9.05
C GLY A 76 -2.46 7.70 -10.20
N ASP A 77 -1.90 8.86 -9.90
CA ASP A 77 -0.99 9.57 -10.82
C ASP A 77 0.31 8.77 -11.04
N ASP A 78 1.18 9.25 -11.94
CA ASP A 78 2.43 8.54 -12.27
C ASP A 78 3.31 8.30 -11.04
N ALA A 79 3.35 9.25 -10.10
CA ALA A 79 4.13 9.12 -8.88
C ALA A 79 3.57 8.04 -7.95
N CYS A 80 2.26 8.04 -7.71
CA CYS A 80 1.59 7.03 -6.88
C CYS A 80 1.70 5.64 -7.50
N ARG A 81 1.45 5.51 -8.81
CA ARG A 81 1.58 4.22 -9.51
C ARG A 81 3.00 3.69 -9.41
N ASN A 82 3.99 4.51 -9.72
CA ASN A 82 5.40 4.12 -9.65
C ASN A 82 5.82 3.72 -8.23
N ALA A 83 5.39 4.49 -7.21
CA ALA A 83 5.68 4.15 -5.82
C ALA A 83 5.08 2.79 -5.41
N VAL A 84 3.83 2.51 -5.79
CA VAL A 84 3.24 1.20 -5.50
C VAL A 84 3.96 0.07 -6.25
N GLN A 85 4.29 0.26 -7.53
CA GLN A 85 5.00 -0.76 -8.32
C GLN A 85 6.37 -1.10 -7.72
N VAL A 86 7.22 -0.10 -7.54
CA VAL A 86 8.64 -0.30 -7.18
C VAL A 86 8.84 -0.46 -5.68
N SER A 87 8.03 0.19 -4.86
CA SER A 87 8.30 0.28 -3.42
C SER A 87 7.29 -0.49 -2.56
N PHE A 88 6.17 -0.94 -3.13
CA PHE A 88 5.28 -1.89 -2.47
C PHE A 88 5.41 -3.28 -3.08
N VAL A 89 5.16 -3.41 -4.38
CA VAL A 89 5.04 -4.73 -5.04
C VAL A 89 6.40 -5.40 -5.25
N GLU A 90 7.41 -4.67 -5.74
CA GLU A 90 8.77 -5.23 -5.86
C GLU A 90 9.42 -5.50 -4.50
N HIS A 91 8.98 -4.80 -3.46
CA HIS A 91 9.44 -5.05 -2.09
C HIS A 91 8.80 -6.30 -1.46
N ALA A 92 7.79 -6.90 -2.12
CA ALA A 92 7.08 -8.04 -1.58
C ALA A 92 7.95 -9.30 -1.47
N GLY A 93 8.05 -9.83 -0.26
CA GLY A 93 8.93 -10.92 0.13
C GLY A 93 10.26 -10.47 0.75
N ALA A 94 10.41 -9.17 1.02
CA ALA A 94 11.56 -8.64 1.73
C ALA A 94 11.49 -8.91 3.25
N PHE A 95 10.29 -9.09 3.82
CA PHE A 95 10.10 -9.36 5.24
C PHE A 95 9.79 -10.86 5.49
N PRO A 96 10.40 -11.48 6.52
CA PRO A 96 10.17 -12.90 6.85
C PRO A 96 8.71 -13.28 7.08
N GLU A 97 7.89 -12.32 7.50
CA GLU A 97 6.48 -12.51 7.84
C GLU A 97 5.55 -12.50 6.60
N GLU A 98 6.05 -12.19 5.40
CA GLU A 98 5.26 -12.18 4.17
C GLU A 98 5.01 -13.60 3.65
N THR A 99 4.00 -14.27 4.22
CA THR A 99 3.69 -15.66 3.85
C THR A 99 3.02 -15.77 2.48
N ALA A 100 3.01 -16.98 1.91
CA ALA A 100 2.33 -17.26 0.66
C ALA A 100 0.81 -16.98 0.75
N GLU A 101 0.21 -17.23 1.91
CA GLU A 101 -1.21 -16.96 2.18
C GLU A 101 -1.52 -15.46 2.17
N PHE A 102 -0.65 -14.65 2.79
CA PHE A 102 -0.76 -13.19 2.73
C PHE A 102 -0.66 -12.69 1.28
N LEU A 103 0.36 -13.10 0.52
CA LEU A 103 0.49 -12.67 -0.88
C LEU A 103 -0.68 -13.17 -1.76
N ALA A 104 -1.31 -14.29 -1.40
CA ALA A 104 -2.49 -14.81 -2.09
C ALA A 104 -3.77 -14.00 -1.78
N SER A 105 -3.86 -13.37 -0.60
CA SER A 105 -4.99 -12.52 -0.19
C SER A 105 -5.09 -11.24 -1.01
N TRP A 106 -3.97 -10.79 -1.59
CA TRP A 106 -3.88 -9.50 -2.27
C TRP A 106 -4.95 -9.29 -3.35
N PRO A 107 -5.39 -8.03 -3.57
CA PRO A 107 -6.22 -7.65 -4.70
C PRO A 107 -5.65 -8.04 -6.06
N SER A 108 -6.52 -8.13 -7.07
CA SER A 108 -6.17 -8.71 -8.37
C SER A 108 -5.10 -7.92 -9.13
N ALA A 109 -5.10 -6.57 -9.07
CA ALA A 109 -4.10 -5.78 -9.78
C ALA A 109 -2.73 -5.91 -9.12
N LEU A 110 -2.67 -5.87 -7.78
CA LEU A 110 -1.44 -6.13 -7.04
C LEU A 110 -0.89 -7.53 -7.31
N LYS A 111 -1.74 -8.56 -7.34
CA LYS A 111 -1.30 -9.92 -7.72
C LYS A 111 -0.82 -10.02 -9.17
N ALA A 112 -1.45 -9.29 -10.10
CA ALA A 112 -1.00 -9.25 -11.49
C ALA A 112 0.38 -8.57 -11.60
N GLU A 113 0.55 -7.46 -10.90
CA GLU A 113 1.80 -6.71 -10.86
C GLU A 113 2.94 -7.51 -10.20
N LEU A 114 2.66 -8.20 -9.10
CA LEU A 114 3.65 -9.08 -8.43
C LEU A 114 4.13 -10.21 -9.34
N ARG A 115 3.23 -10.77 -10.15
CA ARG A 115 3.63 -11.77 -11.16
C ARG A 115 4.45 -11.14 -12.27
N ARG A 116 4.12 -9.92 -12.69
CA ARG A 116 4.85 -9.18 -13.72
C ARG A 116 6.28 -8.88 -13.27
N SER A 117 6.48 -8.42 -12.03
CA SER A 117 7.80 -8.05 -11.49
C SER A 117 8.73 -9.24 -11.29
N ARG A 118 8.19 -10.44 -11.00
CA ARG A 118 9.00 -11.67 -10.78
C ARG A 118 9.46 -12.37 -12.06
N VAL A 119 8.96 -11.95 -13.22
CA VAL A 119 9.30 -12.53 -14.53
C VAL A 119 10.23 -11.61 -15.32
N ALA A 120 10.38 -10.36 -14.88
CA ALA A 120 11.32 -9.38 -15.43
C ALA A 120 12.75 -9.63 -14.93
#